data_AF-A0A1F3NU89-F1
#
_entry.id   AF-A0A1F3NU89-F1
#
_cell.length_a   1.000
_cell.length_b   1.000
_cell.length_c   1.000
_cell.angle_alpha   90.00
_cell.angle_beta   90.00
_cell.angle_gamma   90.00
#
_symmetry.space_group_name_H-M   'P 1'
#
loop_
_entity.id
_entity.type
_entity.pdbx_description
1 polymer ?
#
loop_
_entity_poly.entity_id
_entity_poly.type
_entity_poly.pdbx_seq_one_letter_code
_entity_poly.pdbx_strand_id
1 'polypeptide(L)'
;MKTTLRFMLSAGLLTTLLVFNACKKEEDKKDDSGTNDIVSAIEANNELTSTSSTASSDTKEIINSEGTQSLVHMGELAQKDNSALGLKQVTHSITSNVVDLIEKYQKNEKVSNLRTYGEDGKFEISKHAGTYSWMISEERWDTSGKGQPADKVILKFPSDSTKTTNNATLTLNAFEQATITKDGVNDYPPTKIDVNLKLNNVIVAELIATASYQSDGIPITVSINPLYVKPFKFTASLNNAGATISGTLNLTKEPSTTLVDIAATLNFKDDTKKDLKNASGHVEYKALRLQGSADIEGLMNDSLNKNEAARINKFILIDILKNGRKLGSVYFEKILETPPDTSTEGDSTMMVYVKFNDGSKEKAEKYFKPIATDIENELKRLDKK
;
A
#
# COMPACT_ATOMS: atom_id res chain seq x y z
N MET A 1 9.24 -8.15 10.92
CA MET A 1 10.15 -7.40 10.03
C MET A 1 10.11 -7.88 8.59
N LYS A 2 10.22 -9.20 8.29
CA LYS A 2 9.96 -9.72 6.92
C LYS A 2 8.58 -9.31 6.40
N THR A 3 7.54 -9.34 7.25
CA THR A 3 6.19 -8.84 6.96
C THR A 3 6.14 -7.32 6.71
N THR A 4 6.99 -6.55 7.37
CA THR A 4 7.04 -5.08 7.32
C THR A 4 7.68 -4.57 6.04
N LEU A 5 8.75 -5.23 5.59
CA LEU A 5 9.41 -4.90 4.33
C LEU A 5 8.54 -5.30 3.12
N ARG A 6 7.90 -6.48 3.18
CA ARG A 6 6.85 -6.86 2.22
C ARG A 6 5.76 -5.80 2.14
N PHE A 7 5.43 -5.18 3.26
CA PHE A 7 4.36 -4.23 3.37
C PHE A 7 4.68 -2.82 2.90
N MET A 8 5.87 -2.29 3.22
CA MET A 8 6.33 -1.02 2.66
C MET A 8 6.38 -1.08 1.12
N LEU A 9 6.63 -2.26 0.57
CA LEU A 9 6.64 -2.52 -0.87
C LEU A 9 5.25 -2.89 -1.44
N SER A 10 4.39 -3.60 -0.69
CA SER A 10 3.04 -3.96 -1.13
C SER A 10 2.03 -2.83 -0.97
N ALA A 11 2.16 -1.97 0.03
CA ALA A 11 1.33 -0.76 0.16
C ALA A 11 1.52 0.16 -1.04
N GLY A 12 2.74 0.28 -1.56
CA GLY A 12 3.06 1.07 -2.75
C GLY A 12 2.65 0.44 -4.10
N LEU A 13 2.52 -0.88 -4.20
CA LEU A 13 2.40 -1.57 -5.50
C LEU A 13 1.19 -2.51 -5.65
N LEU A 14 0.44 -2.81 -4.58
CA LEU A 14 -0.60 -3.85 -4.61
C LEU A 14 -2.03 -3.33 -4.83
N THR A 15 -2.26 -2.01 -4.76
CA THR A 15 -3.57 -1.42 -5.08
C THR A 15 -3.89 -1.40 -6.58
N THR A 16 -2.88 -1.54 -7.46
CA THR A 16 -3.10 -1.79 -8.91
C THR A 16 -3.67 -3.17 -9.20
N LEU A 17 -3.53 -4.15 -8.30
CA LEU A 17 -3.97 -5.52 -8.52
C LEU A 17 -5.41 -5.80 -8.07
N LEU A 18 -5.97 -4.95 -7.20
CA LEU A 18 -7.32 -5.16 -6.66
C LEU A 18 -8.45 -4.68 -7.58
N VAL A 19 -8.15 -4.00 -8.70
CA VAL A 19 -9.18 -3.58 -9.68
C VAL A 19 -9.39 -4.61 -10.81
N PHE A 20 -8.58 -5.67 -10.91
CA PHE A 20 -8.62 -6.59 -12.07
C PHE A 20 -9.22 -8.00 -11.81
N ASN A 21 -9.85 -8.24 -10.66
CA ASN A 21 -10.44 -9.56 -10.35
C ASN A 21 -11.98 -9.62 -10.28
N ALA A 22 -12.69 -8.60 -10.73
CA ALA A 22 -14.16 -8.59 -10.70
C ALA A 22 -14.80 -8.77 -12.08
N CYS A 23 -15.18 -10.04 -12.34
CA CYS A 23 -16.36 -10.51 -13.08
C CYS A 23 -16.56 -10.17 -14.55
N LYS A 24 -17.41 -11.00 -15.19
CA LYS A 24 -17.21 -11.65 -16.49
C LYS A 24 -18.32 -11.34 -17.56
N LYS A 25 -17.95 -10.73 -18.72
CA LYS A 25 -18.43 -10.76 -20.17
C LYS A 25 -19.51 -9.80 -20.89
N GLU A 26 -19.14 -9.05 -22.02
CA GLU A 26 -19.74 -8.53 -23.42
C GLU A 26 -21.23 -8.72 -23.83
N GLU A 27 -21.83 -8.04 -24.85
CA GLU A 27 -21.41 -7.52 -26.22
C GLU A 27 -21.70 -6.04 -26.61
N ASP A 28 -21.30 -5.64 -27.82
CA ASP A 28 -20.85 -4.30 -28.22
C ASP A 28 -21.89 -3.35 -28.88
N LYS A 29 -21.58 -2.01 -28.84
CA LYS A 29 -21.61 -1.08 -30.02
C LYS A 29 -20.97 0.31 -29.74
N LYS A 30 -20.50 0.94 -30.83
CA LYS A 30 -19.51 2.05 -30.98
C LYS A 30 -20.03 3.49 -30.77
N ASP A 31 -19.14 4.40 -30.36
CA ASP A 31 -18.95 5.80 -30.83
C ASP A 31 -17.88 6.50 -29.96
N ASP A 32 -17.37 7.71 -30.21
CA ASP A 32 -16.73 8.37 -31.36
C ASP A 32 -15.89 9.49 -30.71
N SER A 33 -14.68 9.74 -31.21
CA SER A 33 -13.60 10.45 -30.50
C SER A 33 -13.56 11.96 -30.77
N GLY A 34 -13.47 12.76 -29.70
CA GLY A 34 -13.01 14.15 -29.74
C GLY A 34 -11.48 14.23 -29.60
N THR A 35 -10.87 15.00 -30.49
CA THR A 35 -9.42 15.15 -30.73
C THR A 35 -8.63 15.71 -29.54
N ASN A 36 -7.68 14.92 -29.02
CA ASN A 36 -6.46 15.35 -28.33
C ASN A 36 -5.35 14.35 -28.69
N ASP A 37 -4.15 14.84 -29.02
CA ASP A 37 -2.93 14.12 -29.42
C ASP A 37 -3.03 12.59 -29.43
N ILE A 38 -3.44 12.04 -30.58
CA ILE A 38 -3.67 10.61 -30.76
C ILE A 38 -2.32 9.89 -30.80
N VAL A 39 -2.02 9.12 -29.75
CA VAL A 39 -0.90 8.18 -29.73
C VAL A 39 -1.26 6.95 -30.56
N SER A 40 -0.33 6.48 -31.40
CA SER A 40 -0.54 5.27 -32.21
C SER A 40 -0.54 4.01 -31.33
N ALA A 41 -1.23 2.94 -31.76
CA ALA A 41 -1.25 1.68 -31.02
C ALA A 41 0.17 1.08 -30.84
N ILE A 42 1.05 1.26 -31.83
CA ILE A 42 2.45 0.80 -31.76
C ILE A 42 3.25 1.57 -30.70
N GLU A 43 3.12 2.91 -30.69
CA GLU A 43 3.78 3.77 -29.70
C GLU A 43 3.27 3.44 -28.29
N ALA A 44 1.95 3.33 -28.11
CA ALA A 44 1.33 2.95 -26.84
C ALA A 44 1.80 1.57 -26.35
N ASN A 45 1.89 0.57 -27.24
CA ASN A 45 2.35 -0.77 -26.90
C ASN A 45 3.82 -0.79 -26.43
N ASN A 46 4.69 -0.01 -27.07
CA ASN A 46 6.10 0.11 -26.67
C ASN A 46 6.24 0.79 -25.30
N GLU A 47 5.48 1.87 -25.06
CA GLU A 47 5.51 2.58 -23.78
C GLU A 47 5.02 1.71 -22.61
N LEU A 48 3.94 0.96 -22.81
CA LEU A 48 3.42 0.03 -21.80
C LEU A 48 4.43 -1.08 -21.47
N THR A 49 5.09 -1.65 -22.48
CA THR A 49 6.06 -2.74 -22.29
C THR A 49 7.33 -2.29 -21.55
N SER A 50 7.83 -1.09 -21.84
CA SER A 50 9.05 -0.55 -21.20
C SER A 50 8.92 -0.30 -19.69
N THR A 51 7.69 -0.18 -19.19
CA THR A 51 7.42 0.20 -17.80
C THR A 51 7.77 -0.92 -16.81
N SER A 52 7.59 -2.20 -17.18
CA SER A 52 7.81 -3.37 -16.31
C SER A 52 9.24 -3.52 -15.80
N SER A 53 10.23 -3.39 -16.69
CA SER A 53 11.65 -3.58 -16.33
C SER A 53 12.13 -2.55 -15.31
N THR A 54 11.57 -1.34 -15.35
CA THR A 54 11.93 -0.28 -14.41
C THR A 54 11.37 -0.51 -13.01
N ALA A 55 10.19 -1.13 -12.88
CA ALA A 55 9.55 -1.37 -11.58
C ALA A 55 10.34 -2.37 -10.72
N SER A 56 10.86 -3.43 -11.35
CA SER A 56 11.77 -4.37 -10.68
C SER A 56 13.06 -3.68 -10.19
N SER A 57 13.64 -2.80 -11.02
CA SER A 57 14.84 -2.05 -10.66
C SER A 57 14.60 -1.14 -9.45
N ASP A 58 13.53 -0.36 -9.47
CA ASP A 58 13.19 0.56 -8.38
C ASP A 58 12.91 -0.21 -7.08
N THR A 59 12.21 -1.36 -7.17
CA THR A 59 11.96 -2.25 -6.03
C THR A 59 13.26 -2.75 -5.40
N LYS A 60 14.23 -3.18 -6.22
CA LYS A 60 15.56 -3.60 -5.74
C LYS A 60 16.30 -2.47 -5.05
N GLU A 61 16.20 -1.25 -5.58
CA GLU A 61 16.86 -0.09 -5.00
C GLU A 61 16.27 0.25 -3.62
N ILE A 62 14.94 0.17 -3.45
CA ILE A 62 14.28 0.35 -2.14
C ILE A 62 14.75 -0.71 -1.14
N ILE A 63 14.76 -1.98 -1.57
CA ILE A 63 15.20 -3.11 -0.74
C ILE A 63 16.67 -2.96 -0.30
N ASN A 64 17.53 -2.57 -1.23
CA ASN A 64 18.97 -2.47 -0.98
C ASN A 64 19.39 -1.11 -0.42
N SER A 65 18.44 -0.20 -0.17
CA SER A 65 18.73 1.09 0.44
C SER A 65 19.37 0.92 1.83
N GLU A 66 20.24 1.85 2.19
CA GLU A 66 20.99 1.83 3.44
C GLU A 66 20.05 1.81 4.67
N GLY A 67 18.95 2.57 4.61
CA GLY A 67 17.93 2.57 5.66
C GLY A 67 17.21 1.22 5.79
N THR A 68 16.83 0.58 4.67
CA THR A 68 16.21 -0.74 4.70
C THR A 68 17.16 -1.79 5.28
N GLN A 69 18.40 -1.85 4.80
CA GLN A 69 19.37 -2.84 5.26
C GLN A 69 19.69 -2.68 6.76
N SER A 70 19.79 -1.43 7.24
CA SER A 70 20.00 -1.16 8.66
C SER A 70 18.82 -1.58 9.53
N LEU A 71 17.58 -1.37 9.05
CA LEU A 71 16.38 -1.87 9.73
C LEU A 71 16.36 -3.39 9.76
N VAL A 72 16.65 -4.06 8.63
CA VAL A 72 16.74 -5.54 8.56
C VAL A 72 17.71 -6.06 9.59
N HIS A 73 18.92 -5.50 9.64
CA HIS A 73 19.94 -5.92 10.59
C HIS A 73 19.52 -5.70 12.05
N MET A 74 18.86 -4.57 12.38
CA MET A 74 18.28 -4.36 13.71
C MET A 74 17.31 -5.49 14.10
N GLY A 75 16.49 -5.96 13.17
CA GLY A 75 15.57 -7.08 13.41
C GLY A 75 16.26 -8.42 13.59
N GLU A 76 17.45 -8.61 13.02
CA GLU A 76 18.28 -9.79 13.28
C GLU A 76 18.85 -9.73 14.70
N LEU A 77 19.39 -8.58 15.12
CA LEU A 77 19.91 -8.39 16.48
C LEU A 77 18.81 -8.56 17.54
N ALA A 78 17.60 -8.06 17.27
CA ALA A 78 16.44 -8.25 18.14
C ALA A 78 15.99 -9.72 18.26
N GLN A 79 16.33 -10.59 17.30
CA GLN A 79 16.07 -12.03 17.38
C GLN A 79 17.16 -12.79 18.13
N LYS A 80 18.41 -12.32 18.08
CA LYS A 80 19.55 -12.93 18.79
C LYS A 80 19.42 -12.82 20.30
N ASP A 81 18.93 -11.69 20.80
CA ASP A 81 18.76 -11.47 22.23
C ASP A 81 17.33 -11.03 22.59
N ASN A 82 16.62 -11.91 23.28
CA ASN A 82 15.26 -11.69 23.78
C ASN A 82 15.22 -11.00 25.16
N SER A 83 16.36 -10.77 25.81
CA SER A 83 16.44 -10.22 27.18
C SER A 83 15.91 -8.79 27.27
N ALA A 84 15.95 -8.04 26.16
CA ALA A 84 15.26 -6.78 26.01
C ALA A 84 13.78 -7.01 25.66
N LEU A 85 13.04 -7.66 26.56
CA LEU A 85 11.63 -8.10 26.42
C LEU A 85 10.65 -7.02 25.91
N GLY A 86 11.00 -5.74 26.02
CA GLY A 86 10.25 -4.62 25.42
C GLY A 86 10.49 -4.42 23.92
N LEU A 87 11.63 -4.83 23.35
CA LEU A 87 12.01 -4.55 21.96
C LEU A 87 11.28 -5.41 20.95
N LYS A 88 10.96 -6.67 21.28
CA LYS A 88 10.06 -7.48 20.47
C LYS A 88 8.66 -6.85 20.44
N GLN A 89 8.21 -6.25 21.55
CA GLN A 89 6.93 -5.55 21.62
C GLN A 89 6.97 -4.21 20.91
N VAL A 90 8.05 -3.44 21.01
CA VAL A 90 8.25 -2.16 20.30
C VAL A 90 8.36 -2.41 18.79
N THR A 91 9.21 -3.35 18.37
CA THR A 91 9.35 -3.70 16.95
C THR A 91 8.08 -4.33 16.41
N HIS A 92 7.39 -5.21 17.16
CA HIS A 92 6.08 -5.71 16.75
C HIS A 92 5.06 -4.57 16.70
N SER A 93 4.87 -3.78 17.75
CA SER A 93 3.87 -2.69 17.79
C SER A 93 4.12 -1.63 16.70
N ILE A 94 5.36 -1.27 16.40
CA ILE A 94 5.66 -0.37 15.28
C ILE A 94 5.35 -1.08 13.96
N THR A 95 5.77 -2.33 13.80
CA THR A 95 5.67 -2.99 12.49
C THR A 95 4.31 -3.62 12.20
N SER A 96 3.73 -4.39 13.11
CA SER A 96 2.39 -4.94 13.00
C SER A 96 1.33 -3.85 13.03
N ASN A 97 1.41 -2.83 13.89
CA ASN A 97 0.33 -1.85 13.93
C ASN A 97 0.34 -0.92 12.72
N VAL A 98 1.49 -0.60 12.13
CA VAL A 98 1.53 0.16 10.86
C VAL A 98 1.04 -0.71 9.70
N VAL A 99 1.45 -1.98 9.68
CA VAL A 99 0.99 -2.97 8.69
C VAL A 99 -0.51 -3.16 8.79
N ASP A 100 -0.99 -3.55 9.96
CA ASP A 100 -2.40 -3.77 10.24
C ASP A 100 -3.22 -2.47 10.08
N LEU A 101 -2.70 -1.30 10.46
CA LEU A 101 -3.39 -0.02 10.26
C LEU A 101 -3.62 0.22 8.78
N ILE A 102 -2.60 0.02 7.93
CA ILE A 102 -2.74 0.21 6.48
C ILE A 102 -3.50 -0.99 5.84
N GLU A 103 -3.39 -2.24 6.32
CA GLU A 103 -4.16 -3.39 5.79
C GLU A 103 -5.65 -3.26 6.12
N LYS A 104 -5.99 -2.93 7.36
CA LYS A 104 -7.37 -2.66 7.79
C LYS A 104 -7.91 -1.39 7.15
N TYR A 105 -7.06 -0.38 6.93
CA TYR A 105 -7.35 0.79 6.09
C TYR A 105 -7.74 0.38 4.68
N GLN A 106 -6.98 -0.50 4.01
CA GLN A 106 -7.30 -0.95 2.66
C GLN A 106 -8.63 -1.71 2.59
N LYS A 107 -8.99 -2.43 3.65
CA LYS A 107 -10.21 -3.24 3.72
C LYS A 107 -11.41 -2.50 4.33
N ASN A 108 -11.22 -1.27 4.82
CA ASN A 108 -12.20 -0.55 5.66
C ASN A 108 -12.75 -1.44 6.79
N GLU A 109 -11.86 -2.21 7.41
CA GLU A 109 -12.20 -3.17 8.47
C GLU A 109 -11.93 -2.57 9.86
N LYS A 110 -12.59 -3.15 10.87
CA LYS A 110 -12.37 -2.76 12.27
C LYS A 110 -10.92 -3.00 12.67
N VAL A 111 -10.40 -2.08 13.47
CA VAL A 111 -9.06 -2.17 14.04
C VAL A 111 -9.01 -3.10 15.28
N SER A 112 -9.88 -4.11 15.35
CA SER A 112 -9.81 -5.15 16.38
C SER A 112 -8.58 -6.05 16.16
N ASN A 113 -7.90 -6.48 17.24
CA ASN A 113 -6.71 -7.33 17.22
C ASN A 113 -5.37 -6.66 16.84
N LEU A 114 -5.21 -5.35 16.96
CA LEU A 114 -3.86 -4.78 17.03
C LEU A 114 -3.20 -5.27 18.31
N ARG A 115 -2.44 -6.37 18.22
CA ARG A 115 -1.82 -7.03 19.36
C ARG A 115 -0.68 -6.16 19.91
N THR A 116 -1.00 -5.22 20.79
CA THR A 116 0.01 -4.70 21.70
C THR A 116 0.12 -5.66 22.90
N TYR A 117 1.36 -6.02 23.24
CA TYR A 117 1.63 -6.91 24.37
C TYR A 117 1.61 -6.08 25.66
N GLY A 118 0.64 -6.37 26.52
CA GLY A 118 0.44 -5.87 27.89
C GLY A 118 -0.61 -6.76 28.54
N GLU A 119 -0.69 -6.83 29.88
CA GLU A 119 -1.72 -7.63 30.57
C GLU A 119 -3.16 -7.21 30.18
N ASP A 120 -3.31 -5.98 29.70
CA ASP A 120 -4.54 -5.37 29.19
C ASP A 120 -4.49 -5.05 27.68
N GLY A 121 -3.37 -5.37 27.00
CA GLY A 121 -3.20 -5.08 25.58
C GLY A 121 -2.91 -3.62 25.26
N LYS A 122 -2.46 -2.75 26.18
CA LYS A 122 -2.03 -1.36 25.90
C LYS A 122 -0.50 -1.24 25.91
N PHE A 123 0.07 -0.50 24.97
CA PHE A 123 1.50 -0.18 24.96
C PHE A 123 1.75 1.15 25.69
N GLU A 124 2.57 1.11 26.74
CA GLU A 124 2.98 2.31 27.47
C GLU A 124 4.46 2.56 27.26
N ILE A 125 4.79 3.63 26.51
CA ILE A 125 6.18 3.96 26.19
C ILE A 125 7.04 4.13 27.45
N SER A 126 6.48 4.65 28.55
CA SER A 126 7.15 4.83 29.84
C SER A 126 7.64 3.52 30.47
N LYS A 127 6.96 2.38 30.24
CA LYS A 127 7.38 1.06 30.73
C LYS A 127 8.62 0.52 29.99
N HIS A 128 8.87 1.03 28.78
CA HIS A 128 9.94 0.58 27.89
C HIS A 128 10.99 1.66 27.60
N ALA A 129 10.79 2.88 28.09
CA ALA A 129 11.67 4.01 27.85
C ALA A 129 13.07 3.74 28.39
N GLY A 130 14.07 4.27 27.70
CA GLY A 130 15.46 4.08 28.03
C GLY A 130 16.38 4.04 26.82
N THR A 131 17.68 4.03 27.09
CA THR A 131 18.72 3.84 26.09
C THR A 131 19.31 2.44 26.20
N TYR A 132 19.24 1.70 25.10
CA TYR A 132 19.73 0.34 24.97
C TYR A 132 20.85 0.30 23.95
N SER A 133 21.98 -0.32 24.29
CA SER A 133 23.13 -0.40 23.39
C SER A 133 23.48 -1.86 23.13
N TRP A 134 23.67 -2.22 21.86
CA TRP A 134 24.14 -3.55 21.50
C TRP A 134 25.60 -3.72 21.93
N MET A 135 25.89 -4.78 22.69
CA MET A 135 27.25 -5.16 23.09
C MET A 135 27.78 -6.19 22.09
N ILE A 136 28.55 -5.73 21.11
CA ILE A 136 29.01 -6.54 19.96
C ILE A 136 29.75 -7.80 20.40
N SER A 137 30.63 -7.70 21.41
CA SER A 137 31.42 -8.83 21.92
C SER A 137 30.62 -9.87 22.68
N GLU A 138 29.47 -9.47 23.25
CA GLU A 138 28.64 -10.32 24.11
C GLU A 138 27.36 -10.77 23.40
N GLU A 139 27.13 -10.29 22.17
CA GLU A 139 25.92 -10.49 21.37
C GLU A 139 24.61 -10.32 22.16
N ARG A 140 24.56 -9.29 23.02
CA ARG A 140 23.38 -8.97 23.84
C ARG A 140 23.16 -7.46 24.01
N TRP A 141 21.96 -7.08 24.42
CA TRP A 141 21.63 -5.68 24.73
C TRP A 141 22.09 -5.30 26.13
N ASP A 142 22.80 -4.18 26.24
CA ASP A 142 22.94 -3.45 27.50
C ASP A 142 21.63 -2.72 27.80
N THR A 143 21.02 -3.08 28.94
CA THR A 143 19.75 -2.53 29.44
C THR A 143 19.93 -1.59 30.62
N SER A 144 21.18 -1.27 31.00
CA SER A 144 21.50 -0.38 32.12
C SER A 144 20.90 1.04 31.97
N GLY A 145 20.65 1.48 30.75
CA GLY A 145 19.98 2.75 30.45
C GLY A 145 18.45 2.73 30.50
N LYS A 146 17.83 1.64 31.00
CA LYS A 146 16.36 1.58 31.17
C LYS A 146 15.87 2.72 32.07
N GLY A 147 14.77 3.35 31.66
CA GLY A 147 14.15 4.50 32.32
C GLY A 147 14.82 5.85 32.00
N GLN A 148 15.89 5.86 31.20
CA GLN A 148 16.64 7.08 30.85
C GLN A 148 16.94 7.17 29.33
N PRO A 149 16.24 8.05 28.58
CA PRO A 149 15.20 8.96 29.04
C PRO A 149 13.89 8.23 29.39
N ALA A 150 12.97 8.90 30.09
CA ALA A 150 11.72 8.31 30.60
C ALA A 150 10.56 8.31 29.57
N ASP A 151 10.74 8.98 28.44
CA ASP A 151 9.69 9.25 27.44
C ASP A 151 9.98 8.64 26.06
N LYS A 152 11.17 8.05 25.85
CA LYS A 152 11.60 7.52 24.54
C LYS A 152 12.34 6.21 24.67
N VAL A 153 12.27 5.40 23.62
CA VAL A 153 13.07 4.18 23.48
C VAL A 153 14.17 4.46 22.46
N ILE A 154 15.43 4.32 22.87
CA ILE A 154 16.60 4.57 22.02
C ILE A 154 17.41 3.28 21.90
N LEU A 155 17.63 2.77 20.69
CA LEU A 155 18.45 1.59 20.41
C LEU A 155 19.69 2.00 19.64
N LYS A 156 20.86 1.69 20.18
CA LYS A 156 22.15 1.91 19.54
C LYS A 156 22.74 0.57 19.12
N PHE A 157 23.06 0.42 17.84
CA PHE A 157 23.49 -0.86 17.28
C PHE A 157 24.43 -0.67 16.08
N PRO A 158 25.22 -1.68 15.68
CA PRO A 158 25.95 -1.63 14.42
C PRO A 158 24.96 -1.61 13.26
N SER A 159 25.16 -0.81 12.20
CA SER A 159 24.23 -0.75 11.06
C SER A 159 24.18 -2.03 10.23
N ASP A 160 25.24 -2.83 10.29
CA ASP A 160 25.40 -4.09 9.58
C ASP A 160 26.47 -4.95 10.28
N SER A 161 26.59 -6.21 9.86
CA SER A 161 27.51 -7.19 10.44
C SER A 161 29.00 -6.86 10.27
N THR A 162 29.36 -5.88 9.45
CA THR A 162 30.75 -5.45 9.25
C THR A 162 31.17 -4.34 10.22
N LYS A 163 30.22 -3.68 10.90
CA LYS A 163 30.53 -2.59 11.84
C LYS A 163 30.99 -3.14 13.20
N THR A 164 32.08 -2.58 13.69
CA THR A 164 32.65 -2.89 15.02
C THR A 164 32.21 -1.90 16.11
N THR A 165 31.36 -0.92 15.76
CA THR A 165 30.83 0.09 16.68
C THR A 165 29.36 0.35 16.40
N ASN A 166 28.64 0.86 17.40
CA ASN A 166 27.24 1.25 17.27
C ASN A 166 27.12 2.59 16.54
N ASN A 167 27.11 2.56 15.21
CA ASN A 167 26.94 3.73 14.35
C ASN A 167 25.47 4.04 14.01
N ALA A 168 24.53 3.12 14.33
CA ALA A 168 23.10 3.28 14.10
C ALA A 168 22.37 3.63 15.40
N THR A 169 21.36 4.49 15.31
CA THR A 169 20.47 4.84 16.42
C THR A 169 19.02 4.85 15.96
N LEU A 170 18.23 3.86 16.39
CA LEU A 170 16.77 3.84 16.21
C LEU A 170 16.12 4.48 17.44
N THR A 171 15.25 5.46 17.24
CA THR A 171 14.52 6.13 18.32
C THR A 171 13.03 6.04 18.08
N LEU A 172 12.27 5.48 19.03
CA LEU A 172 10.83 5.68 19.15
C LEU A 172 10.62 6.94 19.99
N ASN A 173 10.28 8.04 19.32
CA ASN A 173 10.09 9.35 19.94
C ASN A 173 8.71 9.49 20.59
N ALA A 174 7.69 8.89 19.99
CA ALA A 174 6.33 8.92 20.50
C ALA A 174 5.53 7.70 20.04
N PHE A 175 4.68 7.19 20.94
CA PHE A 175 3.66 6.20 20.64
C PHE A 175 2.43 6.51 21.50
N GLU A 176 1.32 6.88 20.87
CA GLU A 176 0.07 7.21 21.54
C GLU A 176 -1.04 6.29 21.02
N GLN A 177 -2.00 5.95 21.87
CA GLN A 177 -3.14 5.09 21.55
C GLN A 177 -4.45 5.73 22.01
N ALA A 178 -5.51 5.50 21.24
CA ALA A 178 -6.88 5.71 21.70
C ALA A 178 -7.33 4.53 22.58
N THR A 179 -8.41 4.69 23.32
CA THR A 179 -9.11 3.59 23.98
C THR A 179 -10.51 3.49 23.39
N ILE A 180 -10.84 2.32 22.84
CA ILE A 180 -12.11 2.05 22.19
C ILE A 180 -12.76 0.90 22.93
N THR A 181 -13.84 1.17 23.65
CA THR A 181 -14.56 0.16 24.42
C THR A 181 -15.73 -0.37 23.62
N LYS A 182 -15.74 -1.69 23.37
CA LYS A 182 -16.82 -2.38 22.68
C LYS A 182 -17.15 -3.69 23.37
N ASP A 183 -18.43 -3.91 23.65
CA ASP A 183 -18.92 -5.14 24.29
C ASP A 183 -18.16 -5.48 25.59
N GLY A 184 -17.72 -4.44 26.33
CA GLY A 184 -16.93 -4.58 27.56
C GLY A 184 -15.44 -4.87 27.36
N VAL A 185 -14.97 -4.94 26.11
CA VAL A 185 -13.57 -5.16 25.74
C VAL A 185 -12.96 -3.85 25.26
N ASN A 186 -11.75 -3.52 25.73
CA ASN A 186 -11.02 -2.35 25.26
C ASN A 186 -10.05 -2.74 24.13
N ASP A 187 -10.13 -2.01 23.02
CA ASP A 187 -9.13 -1.98 21.96
C ASP A 187 -8.28 -0.69 22.08
N TYR A 188 -7.00 -0.78 21.75
CA TYR A 188 -6.05 0.33 21.85
C TYR A 188 -5.36 0.65 20.53
N PRO A 189 -6.06 1.20 19.52
CA PRO A 189 -5.42 1.50 18.25
C PRO A 189 -4.47 2.72 18.36
N PRO A 190 -3.36 2.74 17.62
CA PRO A 190 -2.38 3.83 17.69
C PRO A 190 -2.94 5.12 17.06
N THR A 191 -2.86 6.22 17.78
CA THR A 191 -3.20 7.56 17.26
C THR A 191 -1.98 8.32 16.78
N LYS A 192 -0.78 7.92 17.22
CA LYS A 192 0.48 8.55 16.84
C LYS A 192 1.64 7.57 16.93
N ILE A 193 2.50 7.60 15.93
CA ILE A 193 3.78 6.89 15.88
C ILE A 193 4.82 7.86 15.33
N ASP A 194 5.93 8.04 16.06
CA ASP A 194 7.07 8.83 15.62
C ASP A 194 8.35 8.04 15.90
N VAL A 195 9.00 7.60 14.82
CA VAL A 195 10.20 6.78 14.84
C VAL A 195 11.22 7.33 13.85
N ASN A 196 12.50 7.37 14.22
CA ASN A 196 13.57 7.61 13.25
C ASN A 196 14.76 6.68 13.46
N LEU A 197 15.49 6.43 12.38
CA LEU A 197 16.76 5.73 12.36
C LEU A 197 17.82 6.68 11.81
N LYS A 198 18.87 6.88 12.60
CA LYS A 198 20.04 7.67 12.21
C LYS A 198 21.26 6.79 12.06
N LEU A 199 22.04 7.01 11.00
CA LEU A 199 23.40 6.49 10.87
C LEU A 199 24.37 7.66 10.95
N ASN A 200 25.31 7.62 11.89
CA ASN A 200 26.26 8.72 12.11
C ASN A 200 25.55 10.09 12.20
N ASN A 201 24.41 10.14 12.92
CA ASN A 201 23.52 11.29 13.07
C ASN A 201 22.75 11.76 11.82
N VAL A 202 22.86 11.07 10.68
CA VAL A 202 22.06 11.34 9.48
C VAL A 202 20.82 10.46 9.48
N ILE A 203 19.63 11.04 9.31
CA ILE A 203 18.39 10.27 9.18
C ILE A 203 18.45 9.46 7.88
N VAL A 204 18.32 8.14 8.01
CA VAL A 204 18.25 7.21 6.86
C VAL A 204 16.91 6.49 6.79
N ALA A 205 16.14 6.49 7.87
CA ALA A 205 14.72 6.11 7.86
C ALA A 205 13.93 6.91 8.90
N GLU A 206 12.66 7.17 8.62
CA GLU A 206 11.74 7.88 9.51
C GLU A 206 10.31 7.39 9.28
N LEU A 207 9.50 7.35 10.32
CA LEU A 207 8.07 7.08 10.24
C LEU A 207 7.36 8.07 11.16
N ILE A 208 6.53 8.92 10.58
CA ILE A 208 5.57 9.74 11.30
C ILE A 208 4.18 9.35 10.81
N ALA A 209 3.39 8.77 11.71
CA ALA A 209 2.02 8.38 11.45
C ALA A 209 1.08 8.97 12.51
N THR A 210 -0.10 9.40 12.07
CA THR A 210 -1.20 9.82 12.94
C THR A 210 -2.50 9.19 12.47
N ALA A 211 -3.40 8.93 13.41
CA ALA A 211 -4.72 8.42 13.10
C ALA A 211 -5.77 8.89 14.11
N SER A 212 -7.02 8.96 13.66
CA SER A 212 -8.19 9.17 14.51
C SER A 212 -9.27 8.15 14.18
N TYR A 213 -10.12 7.84 15.15
CA TYR A 213 -11.08 6.74 15.07
C TYR A 213 -12.47 7.19 15.51
N GLN A 214 -13.48 6.56 14.93
CA GLN A 214 -14.86 6.59 15.43
C GLN A 214 -14.96 5.75 16.71
N SER A 215 -16.09 5.89 17.43
CA SER A 215 -16.34 5.15 18.67
C SER A 215 -16.39 3.63 18.49
N ASP A 216 -16.56 3.14 17.27
CA ASP A 216 -16.59 1.71 16.95
C ASP A 216 -15.26 1.16 16.40
N GLY A 217 -14.21 2.00 16.37
CA GLY A 217 -12.88 1.63 15.88
C GLY A 217 -12.63 1.81 14.40
N ILE A 218 -13.60 2.32 13.63
CA ILE A 218 -13.38 2.65 12.21
C ILE A 218 -12.50 3.91 12.11
N PRO A 219 -11.40 3.91 11.33
CA PRO A 219 -10.58 5.09 11.12
C PRO A 219 -11.37 6.25 10.47
N ILE A 220 -11.24 7.46 11.02
CA ILE A 220 -11.73 8.71 10.42
C ILE A 220 -10.62 9.33 9.57
N THR A 221 -9.44 9.50 10.17
CA THR A 221 -8.26 9.98 9.46
C THR A 221 -7.08 9.05 9.71
N VAL A 222 -6.26 8.90 8.68
CA VAL A 222 -4.92 8.30 8.77
C VAL A 222 -4.00 9.22 7.99
N SER A 223 -2.82 9.51 8.52
CA SER A 223 -1.80 10.26 7.81
C SER A 223 -0.44 9.66 8.11
N ILE A 224 0.29 9.28 7.07
CA ILE A 224 1.68 8.84 7.12
C ILE A 224 2.47 9.85 6.31
N ASN A 225 3.26 10.67 6.98
CA ASN A 225 4.07 11.69 6.32
C ASN A 225 5.22 12.16 7.23
N PRO A 226 6.46 11.69 7.00
CA PRO A 226 6.86 10.67 6.03
C PRO A 226 6.87 9.25 6.61
N LEU A 227 6.79 8.25 5.73
CA LEU A 227 7.59 7.03 5.87
C LEU A 227 8.79 7.18 4.94
N TYR A 228 9.94 7.52 5.48
CA TYR A 228 11.18 7.76 4.76
C TYR A 228 12.10 6.56 4.91
N VAL A 229 12.73 6.16 3.81
CA VAL A 229 13.87 5.26 3.78
C VAL A 229 14.79 5.76 2.66
N LYS A 230 15.85 6.48 3.01
CA LYS A 230 16.69 7.22 2.06
C LYS A 230 17.08 6.38 0.84
N PRO A 231 16.91 6.87 -0.41
CA PRO A 231 16.38 8.19 -0.81
C PRO A 231 14.86 8.23 -1.05
N PHE A 232 14.11 7.23 -0.59
CA PHE A 232 12.69 7.07 -0.86
C PHE A 232 11.82 7.68 0.23
N LYS A 233 10.74 8.35 -0.18
CA LYS A 233 9.73 8.90 0.71
C LYS A 233 8.35 8.38 0.31
N PHE A 234 7.71 7.70 1.23
CA PHE A 234 6.34 7.26 1.15
C PHE A 234 5.45 8.19 1.97
N THR A 235 4.29 8.54 1.44
CA THR A 235 3.21 9.20 2.16
C THR A 235 1.90 8.50 1.87
N ALA A 236 1.00 8.49 2.84
CA ALA A 236 -0.35 8.00 2.66
C ALA A 236 -1.34 8.81 3.50
N SER A 237 -2.58 8.90 3.03
CA SER A 237 -3.65 9.51 3.80
C SER A 237 -4.98 8.81 3.61
N LEU A 238 -5.81 8.83 4.65
CA LEU A 238 -7.24 8.50 4.64
C LEU A 238 -8.00 9.72 5.14
N ASN A 239 -9.13 10.00 4.51
CA ASN A 239 -10.18 10.82 5.08
C ASN A 239 -11.54 10.12 4.90
N ASN A 240 -12.18 9.78 6.01
CA ASN A 240 -13.52 9.19 6.09
C ASN A 240 -14.42 10.18 6.83
N ALA A 241 -15.01 11.11 6.09
CA ALA A 241 -15.80 12.21 6.65
C ALA A 241 -17.11 12.38 5.88
N GLY A 242 -18.21 12.54 6.62
CA GLY A 242 -19.56 12.63 6.05
C GLY A 242 -19.86 11.45 5.12
N ALA A 243 -20.39 11.75 3.94
CA ALA A 243 -20.72 10.79 2.89
C ALA A 243 -19.54 10.43 1.96
N THR A 244 -18.30 10.84 2.28
CA THR A 244 -17.14 10.64 1.41
C THR A 244 -16.03 9.88 2.14
N ILE A 245 -15.42 8.94 1.42
CA ILE A 245 -14.15 8.33 1.80
C ILE A 245 -13.13 8.66 0.71
N SER A 246 -12.00 9.25 1.06
CA SER A 246 -10.88 9.45 0.15
C SER A 246 -9.58 8.94 0.74
N GLY A 247 -8.68 8.53 -0.14
CA GLY A 247 -7.35 8.07 0.26
C GLY A 247 -6.32 8.40 -0.79
N THR A 248 -5.10 8.65 -0.34
CA THR A 248 -3.94 8.87 -1.22
C THR A 248 -2.75 8.04 -0.76
N LEU A 249 -1.90 7.70 -1.71
CA LEU A 249 -0.60 7.08 -1.47
C LEU A 249 0.39 7.59 -2.50
N ASN A 250 1.55 8.03 -2.04
CA ASN A 250 2.58 8.58 -2.91
C ASN A 250 3.96 8.03 -2.49
N LEU A 251 4.71 7.52 -3.45
CA LEU A 251 6.10 7.09 -3.31
C LEU A 251 6.98 7.93 -4.22
N THR A 252 7.93 8.64 -3.62
CA THR A 252 8.90 9.47 -4.32
C THR A 252 10.32 9.01 -4.02
N LYS A 253 11.24 9.33 -4.93
CA LYS A 253 12.67 9.16 -4.80
C LYS A 253 13.33 10.53 -4.92
N GLU A 254 14.20 10.88 -3.97
CA GLU A 254 14.97 12.12 -4.02
C GLU A 254 15.82 12.20 -5.32
N PRO A 255 15.96 13.38 -5.95
CA PRO A 255 15.51 14.67 -5.44
C PRO A 255 14.01 14.98 -5.65
N SER A 256 13.29 14.41 -6.62
CA SER A 256 11.84 14.69 -6.84
C SER A 256 11.16 13.73 -7.84
N THR A 257 11.59 12.48 -7.95
CA THR A 257 10.98 11.53 -8.90
C THR A 257 9.80 10.83 -8.25
N THR A 258 8.57 11.09 -8.70
CA THR A 258 7.41 10.27 -8.34
C THR A 258 7.55 8.90 -8.98
N LEU A 259 7.58 7.86 -8.14
CA LEU A 259 7.58 6.47 -8.57
C LEU A 259 6.17 5.93 -8.60
N VAL A 260 5.37 6.22 -7.57
CA VAL A 260 3.97 5.81 -7.48
C VAL A 260 3.13 6.98 -6.98
N ASP A 261 1.96 7.19 -7.58
CA ASP A 261 0.93 8.08 -7.06
C ASP A 261 -0.45 7.44 -7.22
N ILE A 262 -1.16 7.25 -6.12
CA ILE A 262 -2.49 6.64 -6.07
C ILE A 262 -3.41 7.60 -5.34
N ALA A 263 -4.60 7.82 -5.90
CA ALA A 263 -5.69 8.46 -5.18
C ALA A 263 -7.00 7.75 -5.49
N ALA A 264 -7.87 7.65 -4.49
CA ALA A 264 -9.21 7.15 -4.64
C ALA A 264 -10.18 8.02 -3.85
N THR A 265 -11.41 8.12 -4.34
CA THR A 265 -12.52 8.79 -3.68
C THR A 265 -13.79 8.00 -3.94
N LEU A 266 -14.50 7.68 -2.86
CA LEU A 266 -15.78 7.01 -2.84
C LEU A 266 -16.81 8.00 -2.28
N ASN A 267 -17.89 8.22 -3.02
CA ASN A 267 -18.98 9.07 -2.58
C ASN A 267 -20.23 8.21 -2.38
N PHE A 268 -20.79 8.29 -1.18
CA PHE A 268 -22.01 7.62 -0.78
C PHE A 268 -23.19 8.58 -0.87
N LYS A 269 -24.42 8.04 -0.82
CA LYS A 269 -25.63 8.87 -0.81
C LYS A 269 -25.74 9.73 0.45
N ASP A 270 -25.27 9.19 1.57
CA ASP A 270 -25.30 9.82 2.88
C ASP A 270 -24.20 9.27 3.80
N ASP A 271 -24.14 9.83 5.01
CA ASP A 271 -23.14 9.51 6.03
C ASP A 271 -23.23 8.09 6.59
N THR A 272 -24.32 7.34 6.30
CA THR A 272 -24.45 5.93 6.70
C THR A 272 -23.57 5.00 5.87
N LYS A 273 -23.09 5.47 4.70
CA LYS A 273 -22.17 4.76 3.80
C LYS A 273 -22.64 3.37 3.36
N LYS A 274 -23.95 3.17 3.29
CA LYS A 274 -24.55 1.91 2.79
C LYS A 274 -24.63 1.86 1.27
N ASP A 275 -24.98 3.00 0.66
CA ASP A 275 -25.23 3.11 -0.76
C ASP A 275 -24.12 3.92 -1.44
N LEU A 276 -23.20 3.22 -2.11
CA LEU A 276 -22.16 3.86 -2.92
C LEU A 276 -22.80 4.50 -4.16
N LYS A 277 -22.59 5.79 -4.33
CA LYS A 277 -23.10 6.56 -5.47
C LYS A 277 -22.13 6.54 -6.63
N ASN A 278 -20.87 6.91 -6.38
CA ASN A 278 -19.83 6.92 -7.38
C ASN A 278 -18.45 6.72 -6.77
N ALA A 279 -17.50 6.34 -7.61
CA ALA A 279 -16.09 6.23 -7.26
C ALA A 279 -15.23 6.92 -8.33
N SER A 280 -14.09 7.45 -7.93
CA SER A 280 -13.09 8.00 -8.86
C SER A 280 -11.70 7.83 -8.29
N GLY A 281 -10.70 7.76 -9.16
CA GLY A 281 -9.33 7.68 -8.69
C GLY A 281 -8.33 7.53 -9.82
N HIS A 282 -7.08 7.38 -9.43
CA HIS A 282 -6.00 7.03 -10.34
C HIS A 282 -4.96 6.17 -9.64
N VAL A 283 -4.23 5.43 -10.47
CA VAL A 283 -2.96 4.83 -10.10
C VAL A 283 -1.93 5.21 -11.14
N GLU A 284 -0.83 5.76 -10.70
CA GLU A 284 0.27 6.23 -11.51
C GLU A 284 1.54 5.53 -11.07
N TYR A 285 2.28 5.00 -12.03
CA TYR A 285 3.64 4.54 -11.85
C TYR A 285 4.55 5.28 -12.81
N LYS A 286 5.46 6.10 -12.26
CA LYS A 286 6.20 7.13 -12.97
C LYS A 286 5.26 7.97 -13.83
N ALA A 287 5.43 7.94 -15.14
CA ALA A 287 4.60 8.70 -16.07
C ALA A 287 3.34 7.96 -16.54
N LEU A 288 3.20 6.66 -16.27
CA LEU A 288 2.06 5.86 -16.73
C LEU A 288 0.94 5.92 -15.69
N ARG A 289 -0.22 6.42 -16.07
CA ARG A 289 -1.38 6.64 -15.19
C ARG A 289 -2.60 5.91 -15.72
N LEU A 290 -3.25 5.13 -14.87
CA LEU A 290 -4.61 4.66 -15.05
C LEU A 290 -5.51 5.57 -14.24
N GLN A 291 -6.42 6.28 -14.88
CA GLN A 291 -7.34 7.20 -14.21
C GLN A 291 -8.76 6.81 -14.55
N GLY A 292 -9.62 6.69 -13.54
CA GLY A 292 -10.98 6.24 -13.78
C GLY A 292 -12.04 6.85 -12.88
N SER A 293 -13.28 6.65 -13.31
CA SER A 293 -14.49 7.01 -12.61
C SER A 293 -15.56 5.96 -12.85
N ALA A 294 -16.41 5.74 -11.85
CA ALA A 294 -17.51 4.79 -11.89
C ALA A 294 -18.78 5.43 -11.32
N ASP A 295 -19.85 5.45 -12.10
CA ASP A 295 -21.21 5.79 -11.65
C ASP A 295 -21.93 4.52 -11.20
N ILE A 296 -21.82 4.22 -9.90
CA ILE A 296 -22.33 2.99 -9.30
C ILE A 296 -23.86 3.04 -9.19
N GLU A 297 -24.41 4.21 -8.87
CA GLU A 297 -25.86 4.40 -8.82
C GLU A 297 -26.49 4.18 -10.20
N GLY A 298 -25.91 4.76 -11.25
CA GLY A 298 -26.32 4.52 -12.63
C GLY A 298 -26.23 3.04 -13.04
N LEU A 299 -25.10 2.39 -12.72
CA LEU A 299 -24.87 0.97 -13.00
C LEU A 299 -25.92 0.06 -12.36
N MET A 300 -26.28 0.30 -11.09
CA MET A 300 -27.27 -0.49 -10.36
C MET A 300 -28.70 -0.25 -10.87
N ASN A 301 -29.01 0.97 -11.32
CA ASN A 301 -30.32 1.31 -11.85
C ASN A 301 -30.56 0.82 -13.28
N ASP A 302 -29.51 0.59 -14.07
CA ASP A 302 -29.58 0.06 -15.45
C ASP A 302 -29.75 -1.48 -15.50
N SER A 303 -30.48 -2.03 -14.53
CA SER A 303 -30.67 -3.48 -14.33
C SER A 303 -31.37 -4.20 -15.49
N LEU A 304 -32.01 -3.45 -16.41
CA LEU A 304 -32.71 -3.99 -17.57
C LEU A 304 -31.79 -4.27 -18.76
N ASN A 305 -30.55 -3.76 -18.75
CA ASN A 305 -29.57 -4.11 -19.77
C ASN A 305 -29.00 -5.51 -19.52
N LYS A 306 -29.43 -6.48 -20.34
CA LYS A 306 -28.93 -7.88 -20.30
C LYS A 306 -27.47 -8.00 -20.74
N ASN A 307 -26.93 -6.93 -21.34
CA ASN A 307 -25.57 -6.87 -21.81
C ASN A 307 -24.68 -6.23 -20.74
N GLU A 308 -24.01 -7.08 -19.96
CA GLU A 308 -23.26 -6.66 -18.79
C GLU A 308 -22.04 -5.79 -19.14
N ALA A 309 -21.27 -6.11 -20.19
CA ALA A 309 -20.15 -5.22 -20.54
C ALA A 309 -20.60 -3.91 -21.14
N ALA A 310 -21.66 -3.86 -21.95
CA ALA A 310 -22.17 -2.58 -22.44
C ALA A 310 -22.58 -1.69 -21.25
N ARG A 311 -23.20 -2.30 -20.23
CA ARG A 311 -23.55 -1.61 -18.99
C ARG A 311 -22.30 -1.13 -18.24
N ILE A 312 -21.29 -1.99 -18.05
CA ILE A 312 -20.03 -1.62 -17.39
C ILE A 312 -19.29 -0.53 -18.16
N ASN A 313 -19.07 -0.69 -19.46
CA ASN A 313 -18.38 0.27 -20.32
C ASN A 313 -19.09 1.65 -20.37
N LYS A 314 -20.40 1.70 -20.08
CA LYS A 314 -21.17 2.95 -19.99
C LYS A 314 -20.95 3.69 -18.68
N PHE A 315 -20.84 2.97 -17.56
CA PHE A 315 -20.79 3.57 -16.22
C PHE A 315 -19.40 3.56 -15.58
N ILE A 316 -18.46 2.76 -16.11
CA ILE A 316 -17.08 2.67 -15.64
C ILE A 316 -16.16 3.09 -16.77
N LEU A 317 -15.48 4.21 -16.56
CA LEU A 317 -14.55 4.82 -17.51
C LEU A 317 -13.16 4.78 -16.91
N ILE A 318 -12.20 4.19 -17.62
CA ILE A 318 -10.79 4.16 -17.19
C ILE A 318 -9.91 4.50 -18.39
N ASP A 319 -9.18 5.60 -18.27
CA ASP A 319 -8.21 6.07 -19.25
C ASP A 319 -6.80 5.63 -18.85
N ILE A 320 -6.00 5.31 -19.87
CA ILE A 320 -4.59 4.99 -19.74
C ILE A 320 -3.82 6.16 -20.34
N LEU A 321 -3.02 6.84 -19.52
CA LEU A 321 -2.27 8.04 -19.89
C LEU A 321 -0.77 7.82 -19.69
N LYS A 322 0.05 8.44 -20.54
CA LYS A 322 1.49 8.59 -20.34
C LYS A 322 1.87 10.05 -20.47
N ASN A 323 2.50 10.62 -19.42
CA ASN A 323 2.85 12.05 -19.40
C ASN A 323 1.63 12.95 -19.73
N GLY A 324 0.43 12.56 -19.28
CA GLY A 324 -0.82 13.26 -19.58
C GLY A 324 -1.42 12.99 -20.97
N ARG A 325 -0.75 12.26 -21.87
CA ARG A 325 -1.27 11.88 -23.19
C ARG A 325 -2.06 10.58 -23.10
N LYS A 326 -3.26 10.52 -23.68
CA LYS A 326 -4.11 9.33 -23.67
C LYS A 326 -3.59 8.26 -24.64
N LEU A 327 -3.16 7.12 -24.09
CA LEU A 327 -2.73 5.93 -24.83
C LEU A 327 -3.92 5.08 -25.28
N GLY A 328 -4.97 5.03 -24.47
CA GLY A 328 -6.15 4.21 -24.72
C GLY A 328 -7.08 4.24 -23.51
N SER A 329 -8.07 3.36 -23.53
CA SER A 329 -9.02 3.18 -22.42
C SER A 329 -9.15 1.69 -22.10
N VAL A 330 -9.49 1.37 -20.86
CA VAL A 330 -9.90 0.01 -20.50
C VAL A 330 -11.27 -0.26 -21.11
N TYR A 331 -11.43 -1.45 -21.68
CA TYR A 331 -12.67 -1.89 -22.32
C TYR A 331 -13.02 -3.32 -21.90
N PHE A 332 -14.27 -3.56 -21.53
CA PHE A 332 -14.76 -4.85 -21.03
C PHE A 332 -15.46 -5.65 -22.12
N GLU A 333 -15.25 -6.97 -22.12
CA GLU A 333 -15.60 -7.87 -23.22
C GLU A 333 -16.03 -9.33 -22.77
N LYS A 334 -17.02 -10.00 -23.40
CA LYS A 334 -17.72 -11.36 -23.42
C LYS A 334 -17.28 -12.08 -24.66
N ILE A 335 -16.28 -12.90 -24.48
CA ILE A 335 -16.06 -14.00 -25.39
C ILE A 335 -17.15 -15.10 -25.16
N LEU A 336 -17.33 -16.14 -25.96
CA LEU A 336 -18.00 -17.36 -25.47
C LEU A 336 -16.92 -18.41 -25.37
N GLU A 337 -16.77 -19.06 -24.22
CA GLU A 337 -15.84 -20.19 -24.16
C GLU A 337 -16.47 -21.33 -24.92
N THR A 338 -15.79 -21.81 -25.96
CA THR A 338 -16.27 -22.97 -26.71
C THR A 338 -16.18 -24.18 -25.78
N PRO A 339 -17.30 -24.79 -25.38
CA PRO A 339 -17.24 -25.94 -24.50
C PRO A 339 -16.58 -27.12 -25.24
N PRO A 340 -15.88 -28.01 -24.51
CA PRO A 340 -15.24 -29.18 -25.11
C PRO A 340 -16.25 -30.18 -25.72
N ASP A 341 -17.54 -30.05 -25.41
CA ASP A 341 -18.65 -30.79 -26.03
C ASP A 341 -19.81 -29.83 -26.38
N THR A 342 -20.44 -30.07 -27.53
CA THR A 342 -21.58 -29.33 -28.08
C THR A 342 -22.88 -29.43 -27.26
N SER A 343 -22.88 -30.20 -26.19
CA SER A 343 -24.06 -30.49 -25.34
C SER A 343 -24.21 -29.56 -24.12
N THR A 344 -23.22 -28.72 -23.82
CA THR A 344 -23.24 -27.76 -22.70
C THR A 344 -23.26 -26.33 -23.23
N GLU A 345 -24.02 -25.44 -22.58
CA GLU A 345 -23.93 -24.00 -22.86
C GLU A 345 -22.52 -23.52 -22.45
N GLY A 346 -21.80 -22.88 -23.37
CA GLY A 346 -20.43 -22.45 -23.14
C GLY A 346 -20.32 -21.40 -22.04
N ASP A 347 -19.37 -21.57 -21.13
CA ASP A 347 -19.14 -20.61 -20.05
C ASP A 347 -18.75 -19.23 -20.59
N SER A 348 -19.10 -18.21 -19.81
CA SER A 348 -18.79 -16.82 -20.14
C SER A 348 -17.83 -16.15 -19.12
N THR A 349 -16.62 -15.74 -19.58
CA THR A 349 -15.45 -15.05 -18.93
C THR A 349 -15.00 -13.59 -19.34
N MET A 350 -15.22 -12.48 -18.58
CA MET A 350 -14.86 -11.09 -19.05
C MET A 350 -13.42 -11.11 -19.41
N MET A 351 -13.17 -10.52 -20.55
CA MET A 351 -11.87 -10.12 -20.96
C MET A 351 -11.80 -8.60 -20.84
N VAL A 352 -10.67 -8.16 -20.30
CA VAL A 352 -10.35 -6.75 -20.18
C VAL A 352 -9.33 -6.44 -21.28
N TYR A 353 -9.62 -5.42 -22.05
CA TYR A 353 -8.79 -4.95 -23.15
C TYR A 353 -8.29 -3.54 -22.88
N VAL A 354 -7.15 -3.22 -23.47
CA VAL A 354 -6.79 -1.86 -23.83
C VAL A 354 -7.38 -1.60 -25.20
N LYS A 355 -8.33 -0.66 -25.28
CA LYS A 355 -8.84 -0.12 -26.54
C LYS A 355 -8.05 1.13 -26.89
N PHE A 356 -7.27 1.05 -27.97
CA PHE A 356 -6.47 2.15 -28.47
C PHE A 356 -7.33 3.17 -29.23
N ASN A 357 -6.73 4.33 -29.52
CA ASN A 357 -7.41 5.43 -30.20
C ASN A 357 -7.81 5.08 -31.64
N ASP A 358 -7.11 4.16 -32.30
CA ASP A 358 -7.47 3.65 -33.64
C ASP A 358 -8.61 2.60 -33.60
N GLY A 359 -9.13 2.31 -32.41
CA GLY A 359 -10.21 1.35 -32.18
C GLY A 359 -9.74 -0.11 -32.08
N SER A 360 -8.45 -0.39 -32.30
CA SER A 360 -7.88 -1.72 -32.06
C SER A 360 -7.91 -2.05 -30.56
N LYS A 361 -8.01 -3.34 -30.25
CA LYS A 361 -8.08 -3.85 -28.88
C LYS A 361 -6.95 -4.87 -28.66
N GLU A 362 -6.28 -4.79 -27.52
CA GLU A 362 -5.36 -5.83 -27.06
C GLU A 362 -5.67 -6.24 -25.62
N LYS A 363 -5.47 -7.52 -25.28
CA LYS A 363 -5.75 -8.02 -23.93
C LYS A 363 -4.89 -7.27 -22.91
N ALA A 364 -5.52 -6.67 -21.91
CA ALA A 364 -4.83 -5.90 -20.86
C ALA A 364 -3.80 -6.75 -20.10
N GLU A 365 -4.06 -8.06 -19.96
CA GLU A 365 -3.14 -9.03 -19.35
C GLU A 365 -1.72 -8.96 -19.93
N LYS A 366 -1.58 -8.70 -21.24
CA LYS A 366 -0.28 -8.56 -21.92
C LYS A 366 0.62 -7.52 -21.24
N TYR A 367 0.03 -6.45 -20.72
CA TYR A 367 0.76 -5.31 -20.15
C TYR A 367 0.92 -5.40 -18.64
N PHE A 368 -0.13 -5.82 -17.93
CA PHE A 368 -0.16 -5.74 -16.46
C PHE A 368 0.36 -7.00 -15.77
N LYS A 369 0.24 -8.18 -16.39
CA LYS A 369 0.71 -9.44 -15.80
C LYS A 369 2.23 -9.51 -15.62
N PRO A 370 3.06 -9.05 -16.57
CA PRO A 370 4.51 -9.01 -16.38
C PRO A 370 4.90 -8.18 -15.15
N ILE A 371 4.29 -7.00 -15.00
CA ILE A 371 4.52 -6.08 -13.88
C ILE A 371 4.20 -6.78 -12.55
N ALA A 372 3.01 -7.37 -12.44
CA ALA A 372 2.59 -8.09 -11.24
C ALA A 372 3.54 -9.26 -10.91
N THR A 373 3.93 -10.04 -11.92
CA THR A 373 4.80 -11.20 -11.76
C THR A 373 6.21 -10.79 -11.28
N ASP A 374 6.76 -9.71 -11.86
CA ASP A 374 8.07 -9.19 -11.48
C ASP A 374 8.09 -8.73 -10.02
N ILE A 375 7.07 -7.97 -9.59
CA ILE A 375 6.93 -7.50 -8.21
C ILE A 375 6.80 -8.69 -7.26
N GLU A 376 5.93 -9.65 -7.54
CA GLU A 376 5.76 -10.85 -6.72
C GLU A 376 7.07 -11.62 -6.55
N ASN A 377 7.86 -11.74 -7.62
CA ASN A 377 9.12 -12.46 -7.58
C ASN A 377 10.18 -11.75 -6.72
N GLU A 378 10.26 -10.42 -6.79
CA GLU A 378 11.16 -9.67 -5.91
C GLU A 378 10.73 -9.76 -4.44
N LEU A 379 9.43 -9.70 -4.15
CA LEU A 379 8.91 -9.90 -2.80
C LEU A 379 9.22 -11.30 -2.26
N LYS A 380 9.05 -12.35 -3.06
CA LYS A 380 9.39 -13.74 -2.67
C LYS A 380 10.88 -13.93 -2.36
N ARG A 381 11.79 -13.13 -2.94
CA ARG A 381 13.23 -13.21 -2.64
C ARG A 381 13.57 -12.70 -1.23
N LEU A 382 12.81 -11.72 -0.73
CA LEU A 382 12.97 -11.21 0.64
C LEU A 382 12.62 -12.24 1.71
N ASP A 383 11.89 -13.29 1.36
CA ASP A 383 11.42 -14.30 2.31
C ASP A 383 12.46 -15.36 2.61
N LYS A 384 13.38 -15.56 1.65
CA LYS A 384 14.40 -16.59 1.69
C LYS A 384 15.70 -16.13 2.39
N LYS A 385 15.88 -14.83 2.58
CA LYS A 385 16.85 -14.23 3.50
C LYS A 385 16.14 -14.02 4.82
#